data_AF-A0A816C160-F1
#
_entry.id   AF-A0A816C160-F1
#
_cell.length_a   1.000
_cell.length_b   1.000
_cell.length_c   1.000
_cell.angle_alpha   90.00
_cell.angle_beta   90.00
_cell.angle_gamma   90.00
#
_symmetry.space_group_name_H-M   'P 1'
#
loop_
_entity.id
_entity.type
_entity.pdbx_description
1 polymer ?
#
loop_
_entity_poly.entity_id
_entity_poly.type
_entity_poly.pdbx_seq_one_letter_code
_entity_poly.pdbx_strand_id
1 'polypeptide(L)'
;MNSSPLWEHFHQIFVNNSQQQFVSCNECKTLLAFTSTNGTNNLKSHLNSCSRTTAQLNDSNQTTVHEFYSSTKKIKISKKIKLSVVQACTEFSALDARAFDTMKGYGFQNLAQVLFDAGRSFANSSIQVQDVLPHPTTISRNVGRMYEQSKAQLIKICEKIKSFCIVVDSWTEEFTGINYCGIALRFIDDNHRLLSFILGCYAYDAPSHSAMHFRAFVDSKLNEYNLQLDSSKFVVCDNEVKMLAAFRDNCTRIGCSDHYLNKQLQHAFESTEIHTNKNTIEKVNCATGQNVFFHVKKIVTHVRRPHRQQHLSMKLQIYSETRFNGAMSMLDIFRNVFYELPMVLTNTKFMDNYNLIDKQALDDICHFLQPFGEVTEALSEDQRPSLHRVIPLRQCLIIKCEITEEDSIAIAELKLFI
;
A
#
# COMPACT_ATOMS: atom_id res chain seq x y z
N MET A 1 0.98 -80.11 -24.65
CA MET A 1 -0.09 -79.20 -24.15
C MET A 1 -0.09 -77.98 -25.04
N ASN A 2 -1.24 -77.67 -25.64
CA ASN A 2 -1.42 -76.65 -26.69
C ASN A 2 -0.95 -75.26 -26.23
N SER A 3 0.18 -74.79 -26.77
CA SER A 3 0.72 -73.45 -26.51
C SER A 3 -0.06 -72.40 -27.30
N SER A 4 -0.77 -71.52 -26.59
CA SER A 4 -1.36 -70.31 -27.18
C SER A 4 -0.25 -69.44 -27.80
N PRO A 5 -0.42 -68.88 -29.02
CA PRO A 5 0.59 -68.03 -29.70
C PRO A 5 1.06 -66.83 -28.86
N LEU A 6 0.26 -66.42 -27.88
CA LEU A 6 0.55 -65.31 -26.98
C LEU A 6 1.86 -65.53 -26.20
N TRP A 7 2.22 -66.76 -25.87
CA TRP A 7 3.38 -67.07 -25.03
C TRP A 7 4.73 -66.86 -25.72
N GLU A 8 4.76 -66.67 -27.04
CA GLU A 8 5.99 -66.31 -27.77
C GLU A 8 6.51 -64.90 -27.39
N HIS A 9 5.64 -64.03 -26.89
CA HIS A 9 5.97 -62.63 -26.55
C HIS A 9 6.30 -62.40 -25.06
N PHE A 10 6.19 -63.43 -24.22
CA PHE A 10 6.38 -63.30 -22.78
C PHE A 10 7.30 -64.39 -22.22
N HIS A 11 8.19 -64.00 -21.31
CA HIS A 11 9.04 -64.91 -20.56
C HIS A 11 8.48 -65.14 -19.15
N GLN A 12 8.32 -66.39 -18.75
CA GLN A 12 7.82 -66.74 -17.43
C GLN A 12 8.94 -66.65 -16.40
N ILE A 13 8.67 -66.00 -15.27
CA ILE A 13 9.69 -65.73 -14.26
C ILE A 13 9.77 -66.88 -13.26
N PHE A 14 10.99 -67.38 -13.04
CA PHE A 14 11.33 -68.36 -12.02
C PHE A 14 12.31 -67.75 -11.03
N VAL A 15 12.05 -67.97 -9.74
CA VAL A 15 12.99 -67.63 -8.66
C VAL A 15 13.21 -68.92 -7.87
N ASN A 16 14.47 -69.32 -7.71
CA ASN A 16 14.86 -70.58 -7.06
C ASN A 16 14.10 -71.80 -7.62
N ASN A 17 14.02 -71.89 -8.96
CA ASN A 17 13.27 -72.91 -9.72
C ASN A 17 11.76 -72.98 -9.42
N SER A 18 11.21 -72.02 -8.68
CA SER A 18 9.78 -71.90 -8.43
C SER A 18 9.16 -70.86 -9.37
N GLN A 19 8.12 -71.27 -10.10
CA GLN A 19 7.39 -70.39 -11.01
C GLN A 19 6.69 -69.29 -10.22
N GLN A 20 6.95 -68.03 -10.60
CA GLN A 20 6.34 -66.87 -9.98
C GLN A 20 5.02 -66.53 -10.68
N GLN A 21 4.15 -65.81 -9.96
CA GLN A 21 2.89 -65.30 -10.51
C GLN A 21 3.10 -64.06 -11.39
N PHE A 22 4.24 -64.00 -12.08
CA PHE A 22 4.64 -62.89 -12.94
C PHE A 22 5.27 -63.41 -14.23
N VAL A 23 5.01 -62.68 -15.30
CA VAL A 23 5.62 -62.88 -16.62
C VAL A 23 6.22 -61.55 -17.06
N SER A 24 7.32 -61.60 -17.78
CA SER A 24 7.98 -60.41 -18.34
C SER A 24 7.73 -60.33 -19.84
N CYS A 25 7.36 -59.16 -20.34
CA CYS A 25 7.30 -58.92 -21.78
C CYS A 25 8.69 -58.99 -22.39
N ASN A 26 8.86 -59.76 -23.47
CA ASN A 26 10.17 -59.91 -24.12
C ASN A 26 10.71 -58.59 -24.69
N GLU A 27 9.83 -57.66 -25.08
CA GLU A 27 10.19 -56.38 -25.74
C GLU A 27 10.51 -55.25 -24.74
N CYS A 28 9.53 -54.88 -23.90
CA CYS A 28 9.66 -53.75 -22.98
C CYS A 28 10.18 -54.14 -21.59
N LYS A 29 10.32 -55.45 -21.31
CA LYS A 29 10.71 -56.01 -20.01
C LYS A 29 9.77 -55.66 -18.85
N THR A 30 8.57 -55.15 -19.14
CA THR A 30 7.52 -54.92 -18.13
C THR A 30 7.08 -56.24 -17.52
N LEU A 31 7.05 -56.30 -16.19
CA LEU A 31 6.50 -57.42 -15.42
C LEU A 31 4.98 -57.29 -15.30
N LEU A 32 4.27 -58.35 -15.64
CA LEU A 32 2.83 -58.45 -15.57
C LEU A 32 2.46 -59.60 -14.65
N ALA A 33 1.48 -59.39 -13.77
CA ALA A 33 0.95 -60.45 -12.92
C ALA A 33 0.20 -61.49 -13.78
N PHE A 34 0.48 -62.78 -13.57
CA PHE A 34 -0.20 -63.88 -14.23
C PHE A 34 -0.41 -65.04 -13.26
N THR A 35 -1.66 -65.45 -13.10
CA THR A 35 -2.05 -66.66 -12.38
C THR A 35 -2.92 -67.53 -13.28
N SER A 36 -2.93 -68.84 -13.04
CA SER A 36 -3.79 -69.78 -13.78
C SER A 36 -5.29 -69.45 -13.68
N THR A 37 -5.70 -68.71 -12.65
CA THR A 37 -7.09 -68.28 -12.41
C THR A 37 -7.50 -67.01 -13.17
N ASN A 38 -6.55 -66.12 -13.52
CA ASN A 38 -6.86 -64.78 -14.05
C ASN A 38 -6.83 -64.69 -15.58
N GLY A 39 -6.54 -65.80 -16.28
CA GLY A 39 -6.49 -65.87 -17.74
C GLY A 39 -5.39 -65.00 -18.36
N THR A 40 -5.44 -64.79 -19.67
CA THR A 40 -4.38 -64.12 -20.46
C THR A 40 -4.77 -62.74 -21.02
N ASN A 41 -5.89 -62.17 -20.57
CA ASN A 41 -6.43 -60.91 -21.09
C ASN A 41 -5.51 -59.71 -20.84
N ASN A 42 -4.86 -59.63 -19.68
CA ASN A 42 -3.93 -58.55 -19.35
C ASN A 42 -2.64 -58.62 -20.20
N LEU A 43 -2.12 -59.82 -20.48
CA LEU A 43 -1.01 -60.04 -21.42
C LEU A 43 -1.39 -59.57 -22.82
N LYS A 44 -2.60 -59.91 -23.30
CA LYS A 44 -3.10 -59.50 -24.62
C LYS A 44 -3.30 -57.98 -24.71
N SER A 45 -3.89 -57.36 -23.68
CA SER A 45 -4.04 -55.91 -23.60
C SER A 45 -2.68 -55.20 -23.61
N HIS A 46 -1.71 -55.72 -22.87
CA HIS A 46 -0.35 -55.19 -22.85
C HIS A 46 0.32 -55.32 -24.23
N LEU A 47 0.22 -56.48 -24.89
CA LEU A 47 0.81 -56.70 -26.21
C LEU A 47 0.30 -55.67 -27.24
N ASN A 48 -0.99 -55.34 -27.20
CA ASN A 48 -1.60 -54.34 -28.07
C ASN A 48 -1.12 -52.91 -27.80
N SER A 49 -0.67 -52.60 -26.58
CA SER A 49 -0.22 -51.26 -26.18
C SER A 49 1.28 -51.17 -25.91
N CYS A 50 2.03 -52.26 -26.15
CA CYS A 50 3.45 -52.35 -25.77
C CYS A 50 4.26 -51.41 -26.65
N SER A 51 4.77 -50.35 -26.02
CA SER A 51 5.26 -49.15 -26.70
C SER A 51 6.59 -49.36 -27.42
N ARG A 52 7.33 -50.46 -27.22
CA ARG A 52 8.57 -50.73 -27.97
C ARG A 52 8.33 -51.29 -29.38
N THR A 53 7.14 -51.80 -29.68
CA THR A 53 6.74 -52.15 -31.05
C THR A 53 6.33 -50.90 -31.85
N THR A 54 6.06 -49.77 -31.18
CA THR A 54 5.59 -48.50 -31.77
C THR A 54 6.48 -47.29 -31.48
N ALA A 55 7.59 -47.46 -30.76
CA ALA A 55 8.55 -46.40 -30.45
C ALA A 55 9.98 -46.84 -30.76
N GLN A 56 10.25 -47.04 -32.05
CA GLN A 56 11.56 -46.66 -32.56
C GLN A 56 11.53 -45.18 -32.91
N LEU A 57 12.48 -44.46 -32.27
CA LEU A 57 13.00 -43.14 -32.60
C LEU A 57 12.26 -41.92 -32.02
N ASN A 58 12.94 -41.34 -31.02
CA ASN A 58 12.85 -39.99 -30.47
C ASN A 58 11.98 -39.80 -29.22
N ASP A 59 12.56 -40.12 -28.05
CA ASP A 59 12.12 -39.51 -26.79
C ASP A 59 13.30 -38.81 -26.11
N SER A 60 13.35 -37.49 -26.30
CA SER A 60 14.26 -36.55 -25.66
C SER A 60 13.68 -35.93 -24.38
N ASN A 61 12.66 -36.55 -23.75
CA ASN A 61 12.01 -36.02 -22.55
C ASN A 61 12.17 -36.93 -21.31
N GLN A 62 13.38 -37.42 -21.02
CA GLN A 62 13.64 -38.01 -19.70
C GLN A 62 13.72 -36.89 -18.64
N THR A 63 12.63 -36.70 -17.90
CA THR A 63 12.55 -35.85 -16.71
C THR A 63 13.69 -36.17 -15.73
N THR A 64 14.44 -35.16 -15.32
CA THR A 64 15.60 -35.36 -14.43
C THR A 64 15.14 -35.58 -12.99
N VAL A 65 15.93 -36.30 -12.18
CA VAL A 65 15.65 -36.54 -10.75
C VAL A 65 15.44 -35.21 -9.98
N HIS A 66 16.07 -34.12 -10.43
CA HIS A 66 15.91 -32.78 -9.86
C HIS A 66 14.46 -32.25 -9.96
N GLU A 67 13.76 -32.54 -11.06
CA GLU A 67 12.34 -32.14 -11.23
C GLU A 67 11.39 -32.95 -10.33
N PHE A 68 11.82 -34.13 -9.88
CA PHE A 68 11.06 -34.98 -8.95
C PHE A 68 11.16 -34.48 -7.49
N TYR A 69 12.33 -33.97 -7.09
CA TYR A 69 12.58 -33.43 -5.74
C TYR A 69 12.18 -31.96 -5.57
N SER A 70 11.86 -31.26 -6.66
CA SER A 70 11.32 -29.89 -6.59
C SER A 70 9.85 -29.91 -6.15
N SER A 71 9.61 -29.98 -4.84
CA SER A 71 8.30 -30.09 -4.18
C SER A 71 7.35 -28.87 -4.33
N THR A 72 7.54 -28.05 -5.36
CA THR A 72 6.54 -27.08 -5.82
C THR A 72 6.45 -27.14 -7.34
N LYS A 73 5.75 -28.14 -7.88
CA LYS A 73 5.20 -28.02 -9.24
C LYS A 73 4.22 -26.85 -9.24
N LYS A 74 4.70 -25.66 -9.61
CA LYS A 74 3.83 -24.50 -9.86
C LYS A 74 2.82 -24.95 -10.92
N ILE A 75 1.54 -25.04 -10.53
CA ILE A 75 0.46 -25.36 -11.47
C ILE A 75 0.53 -24.33 -12.60
N LYS A 76 0.82 -24.79 -13.81
CA LYS A 76 0.91 -23.90 -14.97
C LYS A 76 -0.49 -23.48 -15.39
N ILE A 77 -0.91 -22.28 -14.97
CA ILE A 77 -2.17 -21.69 -15.43
C ILE A 77 -2.07 -21.45 -16.94
N SER A 78 -3.05 -21.94 -17.71
CA SER A 78 -3.06 -21.82 -19.16
C SER A 78 -3.09 -20.34 -19.61
N LYS A 79 -2.46 -20.04 -20.75
CA LYS A 79 -2.46 -18.68 -21.31
C LYS A 79 -3.87 -18.18 -21.59
N LYS A 80 -4.77 -19.07 -22.04
CA LYS A 80 -6.18 -18.78 -22.30
C LYS A 80 -6.90 -18.30 -21.03
N ILE A 81 -6.70 -18.98 -19.89
CA ILE A 81 -7.30 -18.57 -18.61
C ILE A 81 -6.75 -17.21 -18.19
N LYS A 82 -5.42 -17.01 -18.25
CA LYS A 82 -4.82 -15.72 -17.88
C LYS A 82 -5.39 -14.56 -18.71
N LEU A 83 -5.52 -14.73 -20.03
CA LEU A 83 -6.10 -13.71 -20.91
C LEU A 83 -7.57 -13.43 -20.56
N SER A 84 -8.35 -14.46 -20.25
CA SER A 84 -9.76 -14.31 -19.87
C SER A 84 -9.91 -13.52 -18.56
N VAL A 85 -9.05 -13.80 -17.57
CA VAL A 85 -9.03 -13.05 -16.31
C VAL A 85 -8.62 -11.59 -16.54
N VAL A 86 -7.61 -11.34 -17.38
CA VAL A 86 -7.21 -9.96 -17.73
C VAL A 86 -8.37 -9.19 -18.36
N GLN A 87 -9.10 -9.80 -19.29
CA GLN A 87 -10.27 -9.17 -19.91
C GLN A 87 -11.35 -8.87 -18.85
N ALA A 88 -11.69 -9.83 -17.99
CA ALA A 88 -12.68 -9.63 -16.95
C ALA A 88 -12.29 -8.52 -15.94
N CYS A 89 -11.03 -8.45 -15.53
CA CYS A 89 -10.52 -7.38 -14.67
C CYS A 89 -10.59 -6.00 -15.36
N THR A 90 -10.34 -5.97 -16.67
CA THR A 90 -10.43 -4.75 -17.48
C THR A 90 -11.87 -4.27 -17.59
N GLU A 91 -12.80 -5.16 -17.91
CA GLU A 91 -14.23 -4.88 -17.99
C GLU A 91 -14.78 -4.43 -16.64
N PHE A 92 -14.45 -5.12 -15.54
CA PHE A 92 -14.82 -4.70 -14.18
C PHE A 92 -14.36 -3.26 -13.88
N SER A 93 -13.11 -2.95 -14.20
CA SER A 93 -12.56 -1.61 -13.91
C SER A 93 -13.27 -0.52 -14.75
N ALA A 94 -13.58 -0.82 -16.01
CA ALA A 94 -14.23 0.11 -16.93
C ALA A 94 -15.73 0.29 -16.65
N LEU A 95 -16.46 -0.81 -16.44
CA LEU A 95 -17.90 -0.80 -16.23
C LEU A 95 -18.29 -0.24 -14.85
N ASP A 96 -17.51 -0.57 -13.81
CA ASP A 96 -17.81 -0.17 -12.43
C ASP A 96 -17.01 1.07 -11.98
N ALA A 97 -16.25 1.67 -12.90
CA ALA A 97 -15.36 2.81 -12.64
C ALA A 97 -14.43 2.60 -11.43
N ARG A 98 -13.85 1.39 -11.31
CA ARG A 98 -12.98 1.02 -10.19
C ARG A 98 -11.52 1.32 -10.49
N ALA A 99 -10.79 1.76 -9.48
CA ALA A 99 -9.35 1.98 -9.58
C ALA A 99 -8.63 0.65 -9.91
N PHE A 100 -7.64 0.69 -10.80
CA PHE A 100 -6.91 -0.51 -11.22
C PHE A 100 -6.22 -1.24 -10.04
N ASP A 101 -5.80 -0.48 -9.02
CA ASP A 101 -5.18 -1.04 -7.82
C ASP A 101 -6.14 -1.90 -6.97
N THR A 102 -7.46 -1.85 -7.23
CA THR A 102 -8.43 -2.77 -6.61
C THR A 102 -8.01 -4.24 -6.75
N MET A 103 -7.38 -4.60 -7.89
CA MET A 103 -6.90 -5.96 -8.16
C MET A 103 -5.76 -6.41 -7.24
N LYS A 104 -5.01 -5.46 -6.68
CA LYS A 104 -3.91 -5.72 -5.75
C LYS A 104 -4.41 -5.80 -4.30
N GLY A 105 -5.61 -5.30 -4.02
CA GLY A 105 -6.17 -5.25 -2.67
C GLY A 105 -6.40 -6.64 -2.09
N TYR A 106 -5.87 -6.89 -0.90
CA TYR A 106 -6.04 -8.16 -0.17
C TYR A 106 -7.53 -8.55 -0.03
N GLY A 107 -8.41 -7.59 0.29
CA GLY A 107 -9.84 -7.85 0.43
C GLY A 107 -10.50 -8.36 -0.86
N PHE A 108 -10.13 -7.80 -2.01
CA PHE A 108 -10.62 -8.28 -3.32
C PHE A 108 -10.07 -9.67 -3.65
N GLN A 109 -8.77 -9.90 -3.43
CA GLN A 109 -8.16 -11.21 -3.66
C GLN A 109 -8.77 -12.31 -2.79
N ASN A 110 -9.03 -12.00 -1.51
CA ASN A 110 -9.73 -12.90 -0.60
C ASN A 110 -11.16 -13.20 -1.09
N LEU A 111 -11.93 -12.18 -1.47
CA LEU A 111 -13.27 -12.36 -2.05
C LEU A 111 -13.23 -13.24 -3.31
N ALA A 112 -12.31 -12.96 -4.23
CA ALA A 112 -12.16 -13.72 -5.47
C ALA A 112 -11.80 -15.19 -5.20
N GLN A 113 -10.92 -15.44 -4.22
CA GLN A 113 -10.56 -16.79 -3.81
C GLN A 113 -11.75 -17.53 -3.20
N VAL A 114 -12.52 -16.89 -2.31
CA VAL A 114 -13.74 -17.46 -1.72
C VAL A 114 -14.78 -17.81 -2.79
N LEU A 115 -15.00 -16.93 -3.76
CA LEU A 115 -15.92 -17.20 -4.88
C LEU A 115 -15.41 -18.35 -5.77
N PHE A 116 -14.11 -18.40 -6.04
CA PHE A 116 -13.50 -19.46 -6.84
C PHE A 116 -13.60 -20.83 -6.16
N ASP A 117 -13.36 -20.89 -4.86
CA ASP A 117 -13.51 -22.13 -4.08
C ASP A 117 -14.98 -22.55 -3.94
N ALA A 118 -15.90 -21.60 -3.73
CA ALA A 118 -17.33 -21.88 -3.76
C ALA A 118 -17.74 -22.48 -5.10
N GLY A 119 -17.28 -21.93 -6.22
CA GLY A 119 -17.55 -22.46 -7.56
C GLY A 119 -17.14 -23.92 -7.75
N ARG A 120 -16.06 -24.37 -7.11
CA ARG A 120 -15.64 -25.79 -7.14
C ARG A 120 -16.62 -26.72 -6.42
N SER A 121 -17.28 -26.24 -5.37
CA SER A 121 -18.27 -27.01 -4.62
C SER A 121 -19.55 -27.31 -5.42
N PHE A 122 -19.77 -26.61 -6.53
CA PHE A 122 -21.00 -26.68 -7.32
C PHE A 122 -20.81 -27.33 -8.70
N ALA A 123 -19.80 -28.19 -8.86
CA ALA A 123 -19.32 -28.74 -10.13
C ALA A 123 -20.38 -29.34 -11.10
N ASN A 124 -21.59 -29.64 -10.62
CA ASN A 124 -22.68 -30.25 -11.39
C ASN A 124 -23.93 -29.37 -11.54
N SER A 125 -23.90 -28.11 -11.09
CA SER A 125 -25.07 -27.21 -11.10
C SER A 125 -24.73 -25.88 -11.75
N SER A 126 -25.61 -25.43 -12.66
CA SER A 126 -25.53 -24.08 -13.22
C SER A 126 -25.92 -23.07 -12.13
N ILE A 127 -24.93 -22.41 -11.54
CA ILE A 127 -25.14 -21.35 -10.56
C ILE A 127 -24.86 -20.01 -11.20
N GLN A 128 -25.76 -19.06 -11.00
CA GLN A 128 -25.53 -17.67 -11.37
C GLN A 128 -24.82 -16.97 -10.21
N VAL A 129 -23.73 -16.26 -10.50
CA VAL A 129 -22.94 -15.53 -9.49
C VAL A 129 -23.81 -14.53 -8.71
N GLN A 130 -24.82 -13.95 -9.36
CA GLN A 130 -25.78 -13.03 -8.73
C GLN A 130 -26.55 -13.66 -7.55
N ASP A 131 -26.76 -14.97 -7.57
CA ASP A 131 -27.49 -15.69 -6.51
C ASP A 131 -26.59 -15.94 -5.28
N VAL A 132 -25.26 -15.87 -5.47
CA VAL A 132 -24.26 -16.02 -4.41
C VAL A 132 -23.92 -14.66 -3.79
N LEU A 133 -23.92 -13.58 -4.58
CA LEU A 133 -23.54 -12.26 -4.11
C LEU A 133 -24.61 -11.66 -3.19
N PRO A 134 -24.22 -11.16 -1.99
CA PRO A 134 -25.17 -10.51 -1.10
C PRO A 134 -25.56 -9.13 -1.61
N HIS A 135 -26.80 -8.72 -1.32
CA HIS A 135 -27.25 -7.35 -1.57
C HIS A 135 -26.40 -6.32 -0.77
N PRO A 136 -26.11 -5.11 -1.29
CA PRO A 136 -25.29 -4.11 -0.59
C PRO A 136 -25.77 -3.76 0.82
N THR A 137 -27.08 -3.78 1.07
CA THR A 137 -27.65 -3.56 2.41
C THR A 137 -27.27 -4.67 3.39
N THR A 138 -27.13 -5.91 2.93
CA THR A 138 -26.63 -7.02 3.74
C THR A 138 -25.17 -6.79 4.10
N ILE A 139 -24.34 -6.33 3.16
CA ILE A 139 -22.93 -5.98 3.42
C ILE A 139 -22.87 -4.86 4.47
N SER A 140 -23.61 -3.76 4.28
CA SER A 140 -23.64 -2.62 5.21
C SER A 140 -24.00 -3.04 6.64
N ARG A 141 -25.06 -3.84 6.81
CA ARG A 141 -25.43 -4.37 8.14
C ARG A 141 -24.33 -5.24 8.75
N ASN A 142 -23.68 -6.08 7.95
CA ASN A 142 -22.60 -6.94 8.44
C ASN A 142 -21.34 -6.16 8.79
N VAL A 143 -20.98 -5.11 8.05
CA VAL A 143 -19.89 -4.19 8.43
C VAL A 143 -20.19 -3.54 9.79
N GLY A 144 -21.42 -3.07 10.01
CA GLY A 144 -21.83 -2.55 11.32
C GLY A 144 -21.70 -3.59 12.45
N ARG A 145 -22.12 -4.83 12.22
CA ARG A 145 -21.96 -5.92 13.19
C ARG A 145 -20.49 -6.24 13.47
N MET A 146 -19.66 -6.30 12.43
CA MET A 146 -18.22 -6.53 12.56
C MET A 146 -17.54 -5.40 13.35
N TYR A 147 -17.97 -4.15 13.14
CA TYR A 147 -17.52 -3.00 13.91
C TYR A 147 -17.85 -3.18 15.40
N GLU A 148 -19.11 -3.45 15.76
CA GLU A 148 -19.50 -3.63 17.16
C GLU A 148 -18.75 -4.79 17.84
N GLN A 149 -18.56 -5.90 17.13
CA GLN A 149 -17.76 -7.02 17.63
C GLN A 149 -16.29 -6.63 17.86
N SER A 150 -15.69 -5.92 16.92
CA SER A 150 -14.29 -5.46 17.02
C SER A 150 -14.13 -4.41 18.11
N LYS A 151 -15.07 -3.48 18.25
CA LYS A 151 -15.12 -2.48 19.32
C LYS A 151 -15.22 -3.16 20.68
N ALA A 152 -16.11 -4.13 20.85
CA ALA A 152 -16.25 -4.88 22.11
C ALA A 152 -14.98 -5.65 22.48
N GLN A 153 -14.24 -6.19 21.50
CA GLN A 153 -12.93 -6.80 21.74
C GLN A 153 -11.88 -5.76 22.13
N LEU A 154 -11.86 -4.61 21.46
CA LEU A 154 -10.93 -3.53 21.77
C LEU A 154 -11.17 -2.95 23.17
N ILE A 155 -12.42 -2.77 23.61
CA ILE A 155 -12.74 -2.32 24.98
C ILE A 155 -12.10 -3.25 26.02
N LYS A 156 -12.20 -4.58 25.84
CA LYS A 156 -11.56 -5.56 26.74
C LYS A 156 -10.04 -5.49 26.74
N ILE A 157 -9.44 -5.04 25.64
CA ILE A 157 -8.00 -4.77 25.56
C ILE A 157 -7.69 -3.48 26.33
N CYS A 158 -8.44 -2.41 26.08
CA CYS A 158 -8.29 -1.11 26.74
C CYS A 158 -8.40 -1.20 28.27
N GLU A 159 -9.23 -2.08 28.81
CA GLU A 159 -9.33 -2.32 30.26
C GLU A 159 -8.04 -2.84 30.89
N LYS A 160 -7.14 -3.44 30.11
CA LYS A 160 -5.88 -4.05 30.58
C LYS A 160 -4.67 -3.18 30.34
N ILE A 161 -4.73 -2.22 29.41
CA ILE A 161 -3.58 -1.39 29.06
C ILE A 161 -3.39 -0.30 30.13
N LYS A 162 -2.19 -0.22 30.69
CA LYS A 162 -1.82 0.81 31.69
C LYS A 162 -1.19 2.04 31.06
N SER A 163 -0.41 1.82 30.00
CA SER A 163 0.35 2.85 29.29
C SER A 163 -0.09 2.88 27.84
N PHE A 164 -0.53 4.05 27.39
CA PHE A 164 -0.94 4.27 26.00
C PHE A 164 -0.69 5.73 25.59
N CYS A 165 -0.71 5.93 24.29
CA CYS A 165 -0.67 7.24 23.65
C CYS A 165 -1.90 7.39 22.76
N ILE A 166 -2.49 8.57 22.74
CA ILE A 166 -3.54 8.93 21.80
C ILE A 166 -2.93 9.81 20.71
N VAL A 167 -3.22 9.52 19.45
CA VAL A 167 -2.91 10.39 18.32
C VAL A 167 -4.20 11.07 17.91
N VAL A 168 -4.19 12.39 17.86
CA VAL A 168 -5.32 13.22 17.47
C VAL A 168 -4.94 14.03 16.24
N ASP A 169 -5.72 13.89 15.19
CA ASP A 169 -5.63 14.68 13.96
C ASP A 169 -6.97 15.36 13.71
N SER A 170 -6.98 16.65 13.38
CA SER A 170 -8.21 17.36 13.06
C SER A 170 -8.03 18.26 11.86
N TRP A 171 -8.98 18.15 10.92
CA TRP A 171 -9.01 18.93 9.69
C TRP A 171 -10.43 19.38 9.38
N THR A 172 -10.55 20.40 8.54
CA THR A 172 -11.81 20.83 7.95
C THR A 172 -11.84 20.32 6.52
N GLU A 173 -12.89 19.60 6.14
CA GLU A 173 -13.07 19.17 4.76
C GLU A 173 -13.54 20.37 3.93
N GLU A 174 -12.75 20.74 2.91
CA GLU A 174 -12.90 22.00 2.20
C GLU A 174 -14.24 22.14 1.46
N PHE A 175 -14.79 21.04 0.95
CA PHE A 175 -15.99 21.09 0.11
C PHE A 175 -17.29 21.22 0.91
N THR A 176 -17.37 20.52 2.04
CA THR A 176 -18.53 20.45 2.92
C THR A 176 -18.43 21.41 4.10
N GLY A 177 -17.22 21.88 4.42
CA GLY A 177 -16.93 22.68 5.62
C GLY A 177 -17.03 21.89 6.93
N ILE A 178 -17.21 20.56 6.86
CA ILE A 178 -17.36 19.71 8.05
C ILE A 178 -15.99 19.52 8.71
N ASN A 179 -15.96 19.71 10.03
CA ASN A 179 -14.77 19.41 10.82
C ASN A 179 -14.73 17.93 11.17
N TYR A 180 -13.59 17.31 10.91
CA TYR A 180 -13.31 15.94 11.25
C TYR A 180 -12.20 15.84 12.28
N CYS A 181 -12.28 14.80 13.11
CA CYS A 181 -11.29 14.42 14.09
C CYS A 181 -11.00 12.93 13.95
N GLY A 182 -9.77 12.60 13.55
CA GLY A 182 -9.22 11.27 13.67
C GLY A 182 -8.68 11.06 15.08
N ILE A 183 -9.05 9.95 15.71
CA ILE A 183 -8.51 9.54 17.02
C ILE A 183 -7.97 8.13 16.87
N ALA A 184 -6.70 7.95 17.21
CA ALA A 184 -6.05 6.64 17.22
C ALA A 184 -5.42 6.34 18.58
N LEU A 185 -5.53 5.09 19.01
CA LEU A 185 -4.89 4.53 20.19
C LEU A 185 -3.60 3.84 19.78
N ARG A 186 -2.51 4.12 20.48
CA ARG A 186 -1.21 3.49 20.33
C ARG A 186 -0.73 2.93 21.68
N PHE A 187 -0.29 1.68 21.69
CA PHE A 187 0.38 1.11 22.86
C PHE A 187 1.30 -0.04 22.44
N ILE A 188 2.18 -0.46 23.35
CA ILE A 188 3.04 -1.62 23.17
C ILE A 188 2.48 -2.75 24.03
N ASP A 189 2.26 -3.91 23.42
CA ASP A 189 1.76 -5.09 24.15
C ASP A 189 2.89 -5.82 24.91
N ASP A 190 2.52 -6.85 25.67
CA ASP A 190 3.47 -7.67 26.43
C ASP A 190 4.46 -8.45 25.53
N ASN A 191 4.20 -8.53 24.22
CA ASN A 191 5.09 -9.13 23.23
C ASN A 191 5.99 -8.09 22.54
N HIS A 192 6.07 -6.87 23.07
CA HIS A 192 6.83 -5.75 22.52
C HIS A 192 6.41 -5.34 21.10
N ARG A 193 5.14 -5.57 20.75
CA ARG A 193 4.57 -5.15 19.46
C ARG A 193 3.87 -3.82 19.62
N LEU A 194 4.20 -2.88 18.73
CA LEU A 194 3.44 -1.63 18.62
C LEU A 194 2.09 -1.96 18.00
N LEU A 195 1.01 -1.69 18.74
CA LEU A 195 -0.35 -1.81 18.26
C LEU A 195 -0.93 -0.42 17.99
N SER A 196 -1.60 -0.31 16.85
CA SER A 196 -2.26 0.90 16.36
C SER A 196 -3.72 0.60 16.05
N PHE A 197 -4.62 1.29 16.74
CA PHE A 197 -6.05 1.19 16.51
C PHE A 197 -6.62 2.56 16.17
N ILE A 198 -7.20 2.70 14.98
CA ILE A 198 -8.03 3.87 14.67
C ILE A 198 -9.35 3.69 15.42
N LEU A 199 -9.58 4.51 16.45
CA LEU A 199 -10.81 4.48 17.24
C LEU A 199 -11.99 5.03 16.43
N GLY A 200 -11.70 6.03 15.60
CA GLY A 200 -12.64 6.53 14.60
C GLY A 200 -12.15 7.79 13.89
N CYS A 201 -12.84 8.10 12.80
CA CYS A 201 -12.85 9.40 12.17
C CYS A 201 -14.24 9.98 12.39
N TYR A 202 -14.31 11.03 13.19
CA TYR A 202 -15.56 11.57 13.68
C TYR A 202 -15.79 12.96 13.10
N ALA A 203 -16.95 13.18 12.50
CA ALA A 203 -17.44 14.54 12.30
C ALA A 203 -17.77 15.13 13.67
N TYR A 204 -17.41 16.40 13.88
CA TYR A 204 -17.80 17.13 15.07
C TYR A 204 -18.26 18.53 14.73
N ASP A 205 -19.30 18.96 15.43
CA ASP A 205 -19.78 20.33 15.40
C ASP A 205 -19.32 21.01 16.69
N ALA A 206 -18.46 22.01 16.54
CA ALA A 206 -17.98 22.81 17.66
C ALA A 206 -18.40 24.27 17.41
N PRO A 207 -19.56 24.70 17.95
CA PRO A 207 -20.11 26.05 17.75
C PRO A 207 -19.14 27.17 18.16
N SER A 208 -18.25 26.85 19.10
CA SER A 208 -17.00 27.58 19.29
C SER A 208 -15.87 26.64 18.91
N HIS A 209 -15.00 27.05 17.99
CA HIS A 209 -13.70 26.42 17.72
C HIS A 209 -12.75 26.46 18.96
N SER A 210 -13.31 26.52 20.17
CA SER A 210 -12.58 26.56 21.43
C SER A 210 -11.92 25.21 21.71
N ALA A 211 -10.72 25.31 22.24
CA ALA A 211 -9.94 24.16 22.68
C ALA A 211 -10.65 23.31 23.76
N MET A 212 -11.45 23.95 24.63
CA MET A 212 -12.18 23.27 25.70
C MET A 212 -13.25 22.31 25.17
N HIS A 213 -14.09 22.78 24.23
CA HIS A 213 -15.12 21.94 23.61
C HIS A 213 -14.49 20.79 22.81
N PHE A 214 -13.39 21.07 22.09
CA PHE A 214 -12.65 20.05 21.39
C PHE A 214 -12.09 18.97 22.33
N ARG A 215 -11.49 19.38 23.46
CA ARG A 215 -11.01 18.43 24.48
C ARG A 215 -12.14 17.57 25.05
N ALA A 216 -13.27 18.18 25.43
CA ALA A 216 -14.43 17.46 25.95
C ALA A 216 -14.99 16.46 24.92
N PHE A 217 -15.01 16.84 23.65
CA PHE A 217 -15.39 15.94 22.56
C PHE A 217 -14.44 14.72 22.47
N VAL A 218 -13.12 14.95 22.45
CA VAL A 218 -12.13 13.85 22.40
C VAL A 218 -12.26 12.94 23.63
N ASP A 219 -12.37 13.52 24.84
CA ASP A 219 -12.55 12.74 26.07
C ASP A 219 -13.85 11.92 26.02
N SER A 220 -14.93 12.45 25.45
CA SER A 220 -16.17 11.68 25.27
C SER A 220 -15.96 10.44 24.39
N LYS A 221 -15.15 10.54 23.34
CA LYS A 221 -14.83 9.44 22.44
C LYS A 221 -13.88 8.42 23.06
N LEU A 222 -12.93 8.86 23.87
CA LEU A 222 -12.07 7.96 24.64
C LEU A 222 -12.86 7.19 25.70
N ASN A 223 -13.83 7.83 26.36
CA ASN A 223 -14.69 7.19 27.35
C ASN A 223 -15.54 6.05 26.75
N GLU A 224 -15.92 6.11 25.47
CA GLU A 224 -16.57 4.98 24.78
C GLU A 224 -15.72 3.70 24.75
N TYR A 225 -14.40 3.83 24.97
CA TYR A 225 -13.43 2.73 25.01
C TYR A 225 -12.87 2.46 26.42
N ASN A 226 -13.46 3.04 27.47
CA ASN A 226 -12.93 3.02 28.84
C ASN A 226 -11.51 3.60 28.96
N LEU A 227 -11.16 4.55 28.09
CA LEU A 227 -9.88 5.25 28.10
C LEU A 227 -10.05 6.63 28.71
N GLN A 228 -9.11 7.02 29.58
CA GLN A 228 -9.08 8.35 30.19
C GLN A 228 -7.67 8.92 30.13
N LEU A 229 -7.59 10.19 29.74
CA LEU A 229 -6.34 10.93 29.80
C LEU A 229 -6.08 11.40 31.23
N ASP A 230 -4.83 11.27 31.65
CA ASP A 230 -4.30 11.78 32.91
C ASP A 230 -2.86 12.27 32.67
N SER A 231 -2.22 12.87 33.68
CA SER A 231 -0.85 13.41 33.55
C SER A 231 0.22 12.39 33.14
N SER A 232 -0.02 11.09 33.31
CA SER A 232 0.88 10.00 32.86
C SER A 232 0.64 9.57 31.40
N LYS A 233 -0.46 10.00 30.78
CA LYS A 233 -0.82 9.61 29.40
C LYS A 233 -0.29 10.63 28.39
N PHE A 234 0.03 10.13 27.21
CA PHE A 234 0.59 10.94 26.13
C PHE A 234 -0.44 11.21 25.05
N VAL A 235 -0.41 12.43 24.50
CA VAL A 235 -1.20 12.80 23.32
C VAL A 235 -0.27 13.38 22.27
N VAL A 236 -0.28 12.81 21.06
CA VAL A 236 0.40 13.36 19.88
C VAL A 236 -0.63 14.08 19.03
N CYS A 237 -0.39 15.35 18.72
CA CYS A 237 -1.24 16.16 17.85
C CYS A 237 -0.40 17.19 17.10
N ASP A 238 -1.00 17.90 16.16
CA ASP A 238 -0.37 19.07 15.55
C ASP A 238 -0.02 20.16 16.60
N ASN A 239 0.67 21.21 16.13
CA ASN A 239 1.15 22.30 16.98
C ASN A 239 0.29 23.56 16.85
N GLU A 240 -0.94 23.44 16.37
CA GLU A 240 -1.86 24.56 16.26
C GLU A 240 -2.29 25.05 17.65
N VAL A 241 -2.59 26.35 17.75
CA VAL A 241 -2.95 27.03 19.01
C VAL A 241 -4.12 26.32 19.71
N LYS A 242 -5.10 25.83 18.94
CA LYS A 242 -6.24 25.06 19.44
C LYS A 242 -5.80 23.78 20.13
N MET A 243 -4.91 23.00 19.51
CA MET A 243 -4.43 21.73 20.07
C MET A 243 -3.54 21.95 21.30
N LEU A 244 -2.66 22.95 21.25
CA LEU A 244 -1.84 23.37 22.39
C LEU A 244 -2.69 23.71 23.61
N ALA A 245 -3.82 24.41 23.41
CA ALA A 245 -4.74 24.74 24.48
C ALA A 245 -5.58 23.54 24.94
N ALA A 246 -5.99 22.64 24.03
CA ALA A 246 -6.88 21.51 24.35
C ALA A 246 -6.19 20.42 25.18
N PHE A 247 -4.90 20.21 24.93
CA PHE A 247 -4.09 19.18 25.58
C PHE A 247 -3.00 19.76 26.48
N ARG A 248 -3.22 20.99 26.98
CA ARG A 248 -2.31 21.64 27.93
C ARG A 248 -2.26 20.91 29.27
N ASP A 249 -3.45 20.53 29.75
CA ASP A 249 -3.65 20.01 31.10
C ASP A 249 -4.13 18.54 31.05
N ASN A 250 -3.90 17.79 32.13
CA ASN A 250 -4.36 16.40 32.30
C ASN A 250 -3.91 15.43 31.18
N CYS A 251 -2.74 15.68 30.59
CA CYS A 251 -1.99 14.78 29.71
C CYS A 251 -0.60 15.37 29.42
N THR A 252 0.32 14.53 28.95
CA THR A 252 1.59 14.99 28.37
C THR A 252 1.45 15.09 26.85
N ARG A 253 1.42 16.32 26.33
CA ARG A 253 1.33 16.56 24.89
C ARG A 253 2.70 16.48 24.22
N ILE A 254 2.77 15.73 23.12
CA ILE A 254 3.91 15.68 22.20
C ILE A 254 3.47 16.33 20.88
N GLY A 255 4.28 17.28 20.38
CA GLY A 255 4.03 17.92 19.10
C GLY A 255 4.41 17.05 17.92
N CYS A 256 3.58 17.02 16.88
CA CYS A 256 3.88 16.38 15.62
C CYS A 256 5.15 17.00 15.00
N SER A 257 6.18 16.18 14.80
CA SER A 257 7.44 16.59 14.16
C SER A 257 7.25 16.92 12.69
N ASP A 258 6.41 16.17 11.97
CA ASP A 258 6.11 16.41 10.56
C ASP A 258 5.43 17.77 10.36
N HIS A 259 4.55 18.17 11.29
CA HIS A 259 3.95 19.50 11.28
C HIS A 259 4.99 20.61 11.47
N TYR A 260 5.97 20.45 12.36
CA TYR A 260 7.05 21.42 12.52
C TYR A 260 7.92 21.53 11.26
N LEU A 261 8.33 20.40 10.68
CA LEU A 261 9.14 20.38 9.47
C LEU A 261 8.40 21.06 8.31
N ASN A 262 7.13 20.71 8.12
CA ASN A 262 6.29 21.30 7.09
C ASN A 262 6.08 22.80 7.29
N LYS A 263 5.90 23.27 8.55
CA LYS A 263 5.80 24.70 8.86
C LYS A 263 7.09 25.46 8.56
N GLN A 264 8.27 24.89 8.84
CA GLN A 264 9.53 25.54 8.52
C GLN A 264 9.74 25.68 7.01
N LEU A 265 9.44 24.63 6.24
CA LEU A 265 9.47 24.71 4.78
C LEU A 265 8.43 25.70 4.24
N GLN A 266 7.22 25.71 4.82
CA GLN A 266 6.19 26.70 4.49
C GLN A 266 6.70 28.13 4.70
N HIS A 267 7.31 28.43 5.84
CA HIS A 267 7.87 29.74 6.12
C HIS A 267 8.95 30.11 5.09
N ALA A 268 9.87 29.18 4.79
CA ALA A 268 10.94 29.40 3.83
C ALA A 268 10.41 29.80 2.44
N PHE A 269 9.34 29.14 1.96
CA PHE A 269 8.82 29.36 0.61
C PHE A 269 7.74 30.44 0.48
N GLU A 270 7.02 30.77 1.56
CA GLU A 270 5.81 31.61 1.45
C GLU A 270 5.82 32.86 2.33
N SER A 271 6.69 32.92 3.34
CA SER A 271 6.71 34.03 4.30
C SER A 271 7.88 34.96 4.03
N THR A 272 7.65 36.28 4.11
CA THR A 272 8.74 37.28 4.11
C THR A 272 9.25 37.57 5.52
N GLU A 273 8.42 37.29 6.52
CA GLU A 273 8.70 37.48 7.93
C GLU A 273 7.90 36.49 8.77
N ILE A 274 8.46 36.08 9.92
CA ILE A 274 7.81 35.18 10.87
C ILE A 274 7.89 35.73 12.29
N HIS A 275 6.86 35.43 13.09
CA HIS A 275 6.86 35.76 14.51
C HIS A 275 7.44 34.60 15.31
N THR A 276 8.62 34.77 15.89
CA THR A 276 9.24 33.76 16.78
C THR A 276 8.65 33.82 18.19
N ASN A 277 8.15 34.99 18.59
CA ASN A 277 7.32 35.20 19.77
C ASN A 277 6.45 36.46 19.61
N LYS A 278 5.67 36.83 20.63
CA LYS A 278 4.75 37.99 20.59
C LYS A 278 5.41 39.32 20.17
N ASN A 279 6.71 39.49 20.43
CA ASN A 279 7.42 40.75 20.26
C ASN A 279 8.63 40.66 19.31
N THR A 280 8.91 39.49 18.73
CA THR A 280 10.10 39.28 17.88
C THR A 280 9.66 38.81 16.51
N ILE A 281 10.08 39.58 15.50
CA ILE A 281 9.88 39.29 14.08
C ILE A 281 11.24 38.97 13.48
N GLU A 282 11.31 37.88 12.74
CA GLU A 282 12.48 37.45 11.99
C GLU A 282 12.18 37.54 10.49
N LYS A 283 13.11 38.10 9.73
CA LYS A 283 12.98 38.17 8.27
C LYS A 283 13.38 36.84 7.66
N VAL A 284 12.58 36.37 6.69
CA VAL A 284 12.88 35.18 5.91
C VAL A 284 13.54 35.62 4.62
N ASN A 285 14.84 35.35 4.48
CA ASN A 285 15.64 35.79 3.33
C ASN A 285 15.85 34.64 2.34
N CYS A 286 14.76 34.09 1.81
CA CYS A 286 14.79 32.99 0.83
C CYS A 286 14.33 33.42 -0.57
N ALA A 287 14.72 34.63 -0.99
CA ALA A 287 14.14 35.33 -2.14
C ALA A 287 14.17 34.50 -3.44
N THR A 288 15.27 33.81 -3.72
CA THR A 288 15.43 33.01 -4.94
C THR A 288 14.50 31.79 -4.90
N GLY A 289 14.50 31.05 -3.78
CA GLY A 289 13.61 29.91 -3.57
C GLY A 289 12.13 30.28 -3.56
N GLN A 290 11.78 31.40 -2.93
CA GLN A 290 10.43 31.96 -2.89
C GLN A 290 9.95 32.37 -4.28
N ASN A 291 10.83 32.95 -5.11
CA ASN A 291 10.50 33.34 -6.47
C ASN A 291 10.14 32.12 -7.33
N VAL A 292 11.00 31.08 -7.32
CA VAL A 292 10.73 29.80 -8.01
C VAL A 292 9.40 29.21 -7.54
N PHE A 293 9.22 29.07 -6.23
CA PHE A 293 8.02 28.49 -5.64
C PHE A 293 6.74 29.26 -6.04
N PHE A 294 6.78 30.59 -5.99
CA PHE A 294 5.66 31.46 -6.36
C PHE A 294 5.24 31.30 -7.82
N HIS A 295 6.20 31.29 -8.75
CA HIS A 295 5.90 31.15 -10.18
C HIS A 295 5.38 29.75 -10.49
N VAL A 296 5.98 28.70 -9.91
CA VAL A 296 5.48 27.31 -10.02
C VAL A 296 4.05 27.20 -9.50
N LYS A 297 3.78 27.66 -8.27
CA LYS A 297 2.44 27.61 -7.64
C LYS A 297 1.38 28.29 -8.52
N LYS A 298 1.70 29.44 -9.12
CA LYS A 298 0.80 30.15 -10.05
C LYS A 298 0.52 29.37 -11.33
N ILE A 299 1.55 28.79 -11.96
CA ILE A 299 1.38 28.01 -13.19
C ILE A 299 0.57 26.74 -12.90
N VAL A 300 0.92 26.00 -11.85
CA VAL A 300 0.20 24.77 -11.45
C VAL A 300 -1.28 25.06 -11.20
N THR A 301 -1.59 26.12 -10.46
CA THR A 301 -2.98 26.53 -10.18
C THR A 301 -3.74 26.89 -11.47
N HIS A 302 -3.06 27.49 -12.45
CA HIS A 302 -3.64 27.84 -13.74
C HIS A 302 -3.88 26.61 -14.63
N VAL A 303 -2.85 25.76 -14.80
CA VAL A 303 -2.88 24.60 -15.68
C VAL A 303 -3.83 23.52 -15.15
N ARG A 304 -4.03 23.43 -13.82
CA ARG A 304 -5.02 22.51 -13.22
C ARG A 304 -6.48 22.90 -13.47
N ARG A 305 -6.76 24.07 -14.07
CA ARG A 305 -8.10 24.36 -14.58
C ARG A 305 -8.44 23.39 -15.74
N PRO A 306 -9.72 23.01 -15.94
CA PRO A 306 -10.10 21.89 -16.80
C PRO A 306 -9.53 21.97 -18.23
N HIS A 307 -9.25 20.81 -18.83
CA HIS A 307 -8.80 20.56 -20.21
C HIS A 307 -7.32 20.78 -20.56
N ARG A 308 -6.49 21.42 -19.71
CA ARG A 308 -5.08 21.74 -20.08
C ARG A 308 -4.03 20.72 -19.65
N GLN A 309 -4.30 19.93 -18.61
CA GLN A 309 -3.37 18.89 -18.15
C GLN A 309 -3.33 17.65 -19.06
N GLN A 310 -4.26 17.50 -20.00
CA GLN A 310 -4.36 16.31 -20.85
C GLN A 310 -3.16 16.14 -21.78
N HIS A 311 -2.43 17.22 -22.03
CA HIS A 311 -1.24 17.24 -22.89
C HIS A 311 0.07 17.05 -22.11
N LEU A 312 0.00 16.90 -20.78
CA LEU A 312 1.18 16.64 -19.94
C LEU A 312 1.32 15.14 -19.68
N SER A 313 2.55 14.65 -19.65
CA SER A 313 2.90 13.27 -19.31
C SER A 313 2.58 12.92 -17.85
N MET A 314 2.63 13.92 -16.96
CA MET A 314 2.26 13.80 -15.55
C MET A 314 1.22 14.85 -15.14
N LYS A 315 0.34 14.46 -14.22
CA LYS A 315 -0.66 15.37 -13.65
C LYS A 315 0.00 16.27 -12.61
N LEU A 316 0.05 17.58 -12.88
CA LEU A 316 0.52 18.57 -11.93
C LEU A 316 -0.27 18.51 -10.60
N GLN A 317 0.46 18.53 -9.49
CA GLN A 317 -0.10 18.51 -8.14
C GLN A 317 -0.14 19.91 -7.55
N ILE A 318 -1.31 20.36 -7.10
CA ILE A 318 -1.44 21.62 -6.35
C ILE A 318 -0.76 21.47 -5.00
N TYR A 319 -0.01 22.50 -4.62
CA TYR A 319 0.49 22.65 -3.27
C TYR A 319 -0.65 22.84 -2.28
N SER A 320 -0.62 22.03 -1.22
CA SER A 320 -1.51 22.12 -0.07
C SER A 320 -0.62 22.24 1.16
N GLU A 321 -0.85 23.29 1.95
CA GLU A 321 -0.10 23.57 3.17
C GLU A 321 -0.32 22.48 4.25
N THR A 322 -1.45 21.79 4.21
CA THR A 322 -1.84 20.76 5.17
C THR A 322 -1.29 19.37 4.82
N ARG A 323 -0.78 19.17 3.60
CA ARG A 323 -0.19 17.90 3.17
C ARG A 323 1.31 17.93 3.38
N PHE A 324 1.81 17.11 4.29
CA PHE A 324 3.25 16.91 4.47
C PHE A 324 3.90 16.53 3.12
N ASN A 325 5.07 17.12 2.82
CA ASN A 325 5.77 17.03 1.52
C ASN A 325 5.04 17.65 0.32
N GLY A 326 4.01 18.48 0.53
CA GLY A 326 3.25 19.12 -0.53
C GLY A 326 4.11 19.98 -1.46
N ALA A 327 5.06 20.74 -0.90
CA ALA A 327 5.98 21.59 -1.65
C ALA A 327 6.88 20.75 -2.58
N MET A 328 7.55 19.73 -2.03
CA MET A 328 8.41 18.81 -2.77
C MET A 328 7.63 18.13 -3.91
N SER A 329 6.44 17.60 -3.62
CA SER A 329 5.62 16.90 -4.62
C SER A 329 5.22 17.82 -5.78
N MET A 330 4.83 19.07 -5.49
CA MET A 330 4.48 20.03 -6.54
C MET A 330 5.70 20.37 -7.41
N LEU A 331 6.82 20.71 -6.78
CA LEU A 331 8.03 21.13 -7.47
C LEU A 331 8.63 19.98 -8.31
N ASP A 332 8.67 18.76 -7.78
CA ASP A 332 9.23 17.61 -8.48
C ASP A 332 8.40 17.20 -9.70
N ILE A 333 7.07 17.15 -9.57
CA ILE A 333 6.19 16.87 -10.72
C ILE A 333 6.31 18.00 -11.75
N PHE A 334 6.34 19.26 -11.32
CA PHE A 334 6.52 20.40 -12.23
C PHE A 334 7.86 20.34 -12.96
N ARG A 335 8.95 19.99 -12.27
CA ARG A 335 10.28 19.76 -12.83
C ARG A 335 10.26 18.69 -13.92
N ASN A 336 9.57 17.58 -13.68
CA ASN A 336 9.50 16.46 -14.62
C ASN A 336 8.76 16.81 -15.92
N VAL A 337 7.79 17.73 -15.86
CA VAL A 337 7.05 18.20 -17.06
C VAL A 337 7.51 19.56 -17.57
N PHE A 338 8.62 20.10 -17.06
CA PHE A 338 9.03 21.49 -17.28
C PHE A 338 9.04 21.88 -18.77
N TYR A 339 9.64 21.03 -19.61
CA TYR A 339 9.76 21.28 -21.05
C TYR A 339 8.46 21.02 -21.84
N GLU A 340 7.46 20.40 -21.23
CA GLU A 340 6.12 20.21 -21.83
C GLU A 340 5.22 21.43 -21.57
N LEU A 341 5.51 22.22 -20.53
CA LEU A 341 4.69 23.35 -20.10
C LEU A 341 4.47 24.44 -21.16
N PRO A 342 5.46 24.83 -21.99
CA PRO A 342 5.23 25.81 -23.05
C PRO A 342 4.11 25.43 -24.02
N MET A 343 3.87 24.13 -24.25
CA MET A 343 2.80 23.66 -25.14
C MET A 343 1.41 23.88 -24.56
N VAL A 344 1.27 23.93 -23.23
CA VAL A 344 -0.03 24.10 -22.54
C VAL A 344 -0.26 25.53 -22.05
N LEU A 345 0.80 26.36 -21.99
CA LEU A 345 0.75 27.76 -21.57
C LEU A 345 0.41 28.68 -22.75
N THR A 346 -0.87 28.75 -23.13
CA THR A 346 -1.34 29.63 -24.22
C THR A 346 -1.48 31.10 -23.84
N ASN A 347 -1.35 31.44 -22.56
CA ASN A 347 -1.54 32.79 -22.03
C ASN A 347 -0.18 33.46 -21.78
N THR A 348 0.02 34.64 -22.37
CA THR A 348 1.28 35.41 -22.30
C THR A 348 1.75 35.63 -20.86
N LYS A 349 0.85 35.99 -19.94
CA LYS A 349 1.20 36.20 -18.52
C LYS A 349 1.80 34.95 -17.87
N PHE A 350 1.24 33.77 -18.15
CA PHE A 350 1.76 32.53 -17.54
C PHE A 350 3.02 32.03 -18.24
N MET A 351 3.21 32.38 -19.52
CA MET A 351 4.47 32.19 -20.22
C MET A 351 5.57 33.08 -19.63
N ASP A 352 5.26 34.35 -19.30
CA ASP A 352 6.18 35.24 -18.60
C ASP A 352 6.57 34.66 -17.22
N ASN A 353 5.58 34.18 -16.46
CA ASN A 353 5.83 33.44 -15.21
C ASN A 353 6.76 32.24 -15.41
N TYR A 354 6.60 31.48 -16.49
CA TYR A 354 7.45 30.33 -16.81
C TYR A 354 8.88 30.76 -17.13
N ASN A 355 9.05 31.81 -17.94
CA ASN A 355 10.35 32.35 -18.33
C ASN A 355 11.12 32.96 -17.14
N LEU A 356 10.42 33.36 -16.08
CA LEU A 356 11.03 33.86 -14.83
C LEU A 356 11.51 32.74 -13.91
N ILE A 357 11.18 31.47 -14.18
CA ILE A 357 11.65 30.35 -13.36
C ILE A 357 13.07 29.99 -13.79
N ASP A 358 14.01 30.14 -12.86
CA ASP A 358 15.33 29.53 -13.00
C ASP A 358 15.22 28.01 -12.86
N LYS A 359 15.46 27.30 -13.97
CA LYS A 359 15.37 25.84 -14.02
C LYS A 359 16.45 25.16 -13.18
N GLN A 360 17.65 25.74 -13.09
CA GLN A 360 18.72 25.17 -12.27
C GLN A 360 18.35 25.31 -10.78
N ALA A 361 17.86 26.47 -10.36
CA ALA A 361 17.38 26.66 -9.00
C ALA A 361 16.22 25.69 -8.66
N LEU A 362 15.29 25.45 -9.59
CA LEU A 362 14.24 24.44 -9.41
C LEU A 362 14.83 23.04 -9.20
N ASP A 363 15.83 22.64 -9.99
CA ASP A 363 16.47 21.32 -9.87
C ASP A 363 17.21 21.15 -8.55
N ASP A 364 17.93 22.18 -8.12
CA ASP A 364 18.65 22.22 -6.85
C ASP A 364 17.68 22.13 -5.67
N ILE A 365 16.60 22.92 -5.69
CA ILE A 365 15.58 22.91 -4.62
C ILE A 365 14.92 21.54 -4.53
N CYS A 366 14.59 20.89 -5.65
CA CYS A 366 14.03 19.53 -5.63
C CYS A 366 14.99 18.52 -5.00
N HIS A 367 16.29 18.59 -5.28
CA HIS A 367 17.29 17.75 -4.62
C HIS A 367 17.41 18.07 -3.12
N PHE A 368 17.43 19.35 -2.76
CA PHE A 368 17.53 19.80 -1.37
C PHE A 368 16.33 19.33 -0.52
N LEU A 369 15.13 19.25 -1.09
CA LEU A 369 13.93 18.80 -0.38
C LEU A 369 13.85 17.28 -0.20
N GLN A 370 14.63 16.49 -0.93
CA GLN A 370 14.56 15.03 -0.87
C GLN A 370 14.79 14.47 0.55
N PRO A 371 15.83 14.88 1.31
CA PRO A 371 16.02 14.42 2.69
C PRO A 371 14.85 14.76 3.62
N PHE A 372 14.18 15.89 3.41
CA PHE A 372 12.98 16.26 4.19
C PHE A 372 11.82 15.32 3.90
N GLY A 373 11.66 14.91 2.63
CA GLY A 373 10.69 13.91 2.21
C GLY A 373 10.92 12.56 2.90
N GLU A 374 12.15 12.08 2.85
CA GLU A 374 12.58 10.82 3.49
C GLU A 374 12.39 10.84 5.01
N VAL A 375 12.73 11.96 5.67
CA VAL A 375 12.54 12.13 7.11
C VAL A 375 11.07 12.15 7.48
N THR A 376 10.24 12.86 6.73
CA THR A 376 8.79 12.92 6.98
C THR A 376 8.17 11.52 6.85
N GLU A 377 8.50 10.76 5.80
CA GLU A 377 8.02 9.39 5.63
C GLU A 377 8.47 8.48 6.79
N ALA A 378 9.72 8.62 7.21
CA ALA A 378 10.29 7.90 8.35
C ALA A 378 9.60 8.20 9.69
N LEU A 379 9.18 9.44 9.92
CA LEU A 379 8.53 9.87 11.16
C LEU A 379 7.02 9.55 11.16
N SER A 380 6.41 9.54 9.97
CA SER A 380 5.01 9.14 9.73
C SER A 380 4.78 7.62 9.80
N GLU A 381 5.81 6.79 9.95
CA GLU A 381 5.66 5.33 10.05
C GLU A 381 4.81 4.92 11.27
N ASP A 382 3.85 4.02 11.04
CA ASP A 382 2.81 3.70 12.02
C ASP A 382 2.83 2.25 12.52
N GLN A 383 3.65 1.40 11.89
CA GLN A 383 3.84 -0.01 12.26
C GLN A 383 5.07 -0.23 13.15
N ARG A 384 5.93 0.78 13.30
CA ARG A 384 7.18 0.71 14.07
C ARG A 384 7.34 1.96 14.92
N PRO A 385 8.04 1.90 16.07
CA PRO A 385 8.29 3.08 16.87
C PRO A 385 9.05 4.15 16.07
N SER A 386 8.52 5.37 15.97
CA SER A 386 9.17 6.48 15.24
C SER A 386 9.76 7.55 16.17
N LEU A 387 9.27 7.69 17.41
CA LEU A 387 9.66 8.76 18.33
C LEU A 387 11.18 8.85 18.59
N HIS A 388 11.85 7.70 18.72
CA HIS A 388 13.31 7.65 18.94
C HIS A 388 14.13 8.16 17.74
N ARG A 389 13.52 8.25 16.56
CA ARG A 389 14.15 8.72 15.32
C ARG A 389 14.11 10.24 15.20
N VAL A 390 13.27 10.94 15.97
CA VAL A 390 13.09 12.39 15.87
C VAL A 390 14.40 13.15 16.06
N ILE A 391 15.16 12.85 17.12
CA ILE A 391 16.42 13.56 17.41
C ILE A 391 17.50 13.23 16.36
N PRO A 392 17.79 11.95 16.03
CA PRO A 392 18.77 11.64 14.99
C PRO A 392 18.43 12.19 13.60
N LEU A 393 17.16 12.11 13.19
CA LEU A 393 16.75 12.62 11.88
C LEU A 393 16.75 14.14 11.82
N ARG A 394 16.38 14.83 12.92
CA ARG A 394 16.58 16.27 13.04
C ARG A 394 18.06 16.64 12.89
N GLN A 395 18.96 15.93 13.57
CA GLN A 395 20.41 16.18 13.45
C GLN A 395 20.91 15.94 12.02
N CYS A 396 20.41 14.90 11.36
CA CYS A 396 20.70 14.63 9.95
C CYS A 396 20.31 15.83 9.06
N LEU A 397 19.09 16.37 9.23
CA LEU A 397 18.65 17.55 8.49
C LEU A 397 19.51 18.78 8.78
N ILE A 398 19.86 19.03 10.04
CA ILE A 398 20.75 20.15 10.41
C ILE A 398 22.10 20.04 9.68
N ILE A 399 22.72 18.86 9.67
CA ILE A 399 23.99 18.64 8.96
C ILE A 399 23.79 18.86 7.45
N LYS A 400 22.67 18.41 6.87
CA LYS A 400 22.34 18.64 5.46
C LYS A 400 22.06 20.12 5.15
N CYS A 401 21.72 20.92 6.16
CA CYS A 401 21.54 22.36 6.07
C CYS A 401 22.82 23.17 6.33
N GLU A 402 23.97 22.52 6.58
CA GLU A 402 25.25 23.24 6.61
C GLU A 402 25.55 23.80 5.21
N ILE A 403 25.89 25.09 5.16
CA ILE A 403 26.20 25.80 3.91
C ILE A 403 27.59 25.38 3.42
N THR A 404 27.69 25.02 2.14
CA THR A 404 28.95 24.67 1.49
C THR A 404 29.23 25.60 0.30
N GLU A 405 30.47 25.61 -0.19
CA GLU A 405 30.86 26.48 -1.31
C GLU A 405 30.19 26.09 -2.63
N GLU A 406 29.70 24.85 -2.74
CA GLU A 406 28.98 24.33 -3.91
C GLU A 406 27.49 24.68 -3.92
N ASP A 407 26.96 25.26 -2.84
CA ASP A 407 25.54 25.63 -2.77
C ASP A 407 25.22 26.76 -3.75
N SER A 408 24.17 26.57 -4.55
CA SER A 408 23.61 27.67 -5.32
C SER A 408 22.99 28.72 -4.38
N ILE A 409 22.81 29.95 -4.87
CA ILE A 409 22.28 31.06 -4.07
C ILE A 409 20.95 30.66 -3.41
N ALA A 410 20.06 30.00 -4.15
CA ALA A 410 18.79 29.52 -3.62
C ALA A 410 18.95 28.53 -2.46
N ILE A 411 19.92 27.62 -2.55
CA ILE A 411 20.16 26.62 -1.51
C ILE A 411 20.82 27.24 -0.29
N ALA A 412 21.82 28.11 -0.47
CA ALA A 412 22.46 28.82 0.63
C ALA A 412 21.43 29.67 1.42
N GLU A 413 20.52 30.36 0.72
CA GLU A 413 19.42 31.11 1.33
C GLU A 413 18.46 30.23 2.13
N LEU A 414 18.04 29.07 1.58
CA LEU A 414 17.14 28.14 2.26
C LEU A 414 17.82 27.51 3.49
N LYS A 415 19.07 27.07 3.35
CA LYS A 415 19.87 26.48 4.41
C LYS A 415 20.17 27.45 5.55
N LEU A 416 20.37 28.73 5.25
CA LEU A 416 20.61 29.75 6.27
C LEU A 416 19.38 29.99 7.16
N PHE A 417 18.18 29.86 6.59
CA PHE A 417 16.92 30.10 7.30
C PHE A 417 16.41 28.86 8.07
N ILE A 418 16.53 27.67 7.48
CA ILE A 418 16.05 26.40 8.06
C ILE A 418 16.98 25.93 9.18
#